data_AF-A0A8X6L6G9-F1
#
_entry.id   AF-A0A8X6L6G9-F1
#
_cell.length_a   1.000
_cell.length_b   1.000
_cell.length_c   1.000
_cell.angle_alpha   90.00
_cell.angle_beta   90.00
_cell.angle_gamma   90.00
#
_symmetry.space_group_name_H-M   'P 1'
#
loop_
_entity.id
_entity.type
_entity.pdbx_description
1 polymer ?
#
loop_
_entity_poly.entity_id
_entity_poly.type
_entity_poly.pdbx_seq_one_letter_code
_entity_poly.pdbx_strand_id
1 'polypeptide(L)'
;MPCRQGTPIDACSGLFKSKTLGRVFTVNPRQTECFYLRLLLVNVTGSLSFQDIRKENGQQYPTYKDTCLALRLLGDDSHWDCMLN
;
A
#
# COMPACT_ATOMS: atom_id res chain seq x y z
N MET A 1 -2.39 -30.11 -11.55
CA MET A 1 -1.19 -29.32 -11.90
C MET A 1 -0.71 -28.61 -10.65
N PRO A 2 0.57 -28.71 -10.24
CA PRO A 2 1.03 -28.04 -9.03
C PRO A 2 1.02 -26.51 -9.25
N CYS A 3 0.37 -25.79 -8.34
CA CYS A 3 0.39 -24.33 -8.33
C CYS A 3 1.84 -23.87 -8.13
N ARG A 4 2.37 -23.01 -9.00
CA ARG A 4 3.73 -22.46 -8.84
C ARG A 4 3.79 -21.69 -7.51
N GLN A 5 4.49 -22.23 -6.52
CA GLN A 5 4.79 -21.54 -5.27
C GLN A 5 6.08 -20.71 -5.45
N GLY A 6 6.12 -19.54 -4.82
CA GLY A 6 7.29 -18.66 -4.85
C GLY A 6 8.46 -19.20 -4.01
N THR A 7 9.52 -18.41 -3.85
CA THR A 7 10.65 -18.75 -2.96
C THR A 7 10.22 -18.58 -1.50
N PRO A 8 10.42 -19.56 -0.61
CA PRO A 8 10.09 -19.40 0.81
C PRO A 8 10.93 -18.29 1.45
N ILE A 9 10.35 -17.57 2.40
CA ILE A 9 11.04 -16.52 3.17
C ILE A 9 11.38 -17.09 4.55
N ASP A 10 12.68 -17.16 4.89
CA ASP A 10 13.15 -17.77 6.15
C ASP A 10 12.64 -17.07 7.42
N ALA A 11 12.25 -15.80 7.34
CA ALA A 11 11.74 -15.04 8.48
C ALA A 11 10.35 -15.50 8.97
N CYS A 12 9.55 -16.16 8.12
CA CYS A 12 8.17 -16.56 8.46
C CYS A 12 7.77 -17.87 7.74
N SER A 13 7.48 -18.92 8.50
CA SER A 13 7.00 -20.20 7.93
C SER A 13 5.68 -20.02 7.18
N GLY A 14 5.64 -20.42 5.91
CA GLY A 14 4.45 -20.38 5.05
C GLY A 14 4.33 -19.15 4.15
N LEU A 15 5.25 -18.17 4.24
CA LEU A 15 5.29 -17.02 3.34
C LEU A 15 6.22 -17.27 2.16
N PHE A 16 5.70 -17.11 0.93
CA PHE A 16 6.46 -17.29 -0.30
C PHE A 16 6.55 -15.97 -1.08
N LYS A 17 7.77 -15.59 -1.48
CA LYS A 17 8.05 -14.44 -2.34
C LYS A 17 7.91 -14.82 -3.81
N SER A 18 7.10 -14.09 -4.56
CA SER A 18 7.02 -14.21 -6.02
C SER A 18 7.43 -12.90 -6.69
N LYS A 19 8.03 -12.99 -7.88
CA LYS A 19 8.35 -11.80 -8.72
C LYS A 19 7.08 -11.19 -9.32
N THR A 20 5.97 -11.93 -9.32
CA THR A 20 4.69 -11.49 -9.85
C THR A 20 3.81 -10.99 -8.70
N LEU A 21 3.37 -9.73 -8.79
CA LEU A 21 2.27 -9.25 -7.94
C LEU A 21 1.03 -10.09 -8.24
N GLY A 22 0.37 -10.60 -7.20
CA GLY A 22 -0.91 -11.30 -7.35
C GLY A 22 -1.97 -10.43 -8.04
N ARG A 23 -3.14 -11.00 -8.30
CA ARG A 23 -4.25 -10.25 -8.90
C ARG A 23 -4.73 -9.18 -7.92
N VAL A 24 -4.41 -7.92 -8.19
CA VAL A 24 -4.93 -6.78 -7.42
C VAL A 24 -6.30 -6.42 -7.98
N PHE A 25 -7.32 -6.36 -7.12
CA PHE A 25 -8.69 -6.08 -7.54
C PHE A 25 -8.81 -4.74 -8.28
N THR A 26 -9.65 -4.73 -9.32
CA THR A 26 -10.08 -3.48 -9.96
C THR A 26 -10.97 -2.74 -8.97
N VAL A 27 -10.42 -1.70 -8.36
CA VAL A 27 -11.12 -0.91 -7.35
C VAL A 27 -12.07 0.07 -8.04
N ASN A 28 -13.33 0.10 -7.62
CA ASN A 28 -14.27 1.12 -8.07
C ASN A 28 -13.82 2.49 -7.50
N PRO A 29 -13.78 3.58 -8.29
CA PRO A 29 -13.44 4.92 -7.78
C PRO A 29 -14.28 5.40 -6.58
N ARG A 30 -15.47 4.83 -6.35
CA ARG A 30 -16.26 5.08 -5.13
C ARG A 30 -15.64 4.53 -3.83
N GLN A 31 -14.73 3.57 -3.94
CA GLN A 31 -14.05 2.97 -2.80
C GLN A 31 -12.66 3.58 -2.64
N THR A 32 -12.65 4.81 -2.13
CA THR A 32 -11.43 5.61 -1.97
C THR A 32 -10.41 4.93 -1.04
N GLU A 33 -10.85 4.26 0.02
CA GLU A 33 -9.96 3.52 0.93
C GLU A 33 -9.21 2.38 0.24
N CYS A 34 -9.91 1.59 -0.60
CA CYS A 34 -9.31 0.50 -1.36
C CYS A 34 -8.32 1.01 -2.42
N PHE A 35 -8.55 2.22 -2.95
CA PHE A 35 -7.61 2.88 -3.85
C PHE A 35 -6.29 3.22 -3.13
N TYR A 36 -6.36 3.83 -1.95
CA TYR A 36 -5.18 4.14 -1.15
C TYR A 36 -4.46 2.87 -0.68
N LEU A 37 -5.18 1.84 -0.24
CA LEU A 37 -4.59 0.55 0.13
C LEU A 37 -3.84 -0.08 -1.05
N ARG A 38 -4.41 -0.05 -2.27
CA ARG A 38 -3.74 -0.52 -3.48
C ARG A 38 -2.46 0.27 -3.76
N LEU A 39 -2.50 1.58 -3.62
CA LEU A 39 -1.36 2.46 -3.82
C LEU A 39 -0.23 2.13 -2.82
N LEU A 40 -0.57 1.90 -1.55
CA LEU A 40 0.38 1.47 -0.53
C LEU A 40 0.97 0.10 -0.83
N LEU A 41 0.15 -0.89 -1.21
CA LEU A 41 0.64 -2.25 -1.53
C LEU A 41 1.62 -2.29 -2.71
N VAL A 42 1.55 -1.32 -3.63
CA VAL A 42 2.48 -1.21 -4.76
C VAL A 42 3.80 -0.57 -4.36
N ASN A 43 3.77 0.40 -3.43
CA ASN A 43 4.94 1.19 -3.05
C ASN A 43 5.66 0.64 -1.81
N VAL A 44 4.91 0.09 -0.85
CA VAL A 44 5.42 -0.46 0.40
C VAL A 44 5.70 -1.94 0.20
N THR A 45 6.98 -2.32 0.28
CA THR A 45 7.42 -3.71 0.16
C THR A 45 7.79 -4.26 1.54
N GLY A 46 7.36 -5.48 1.86
CA GLY A 46 7.76 -6.18 3.09
C GLY A 46 6.86 -5.98 4.31
N SER A 47 5.78 -5.22 4.20
CA SER A 47 4.77 -5.19 5.27
C SER A 47 4.07 -6.53 5.40
N LEU A 48 4.00 -7.05 6.61
CA LEU A 48 3.39 -8.35 6.91
C LEU A 48 1.93 -8.22 7.37
N SER A 49 1.55 -7.03 7.85
CA SER A 49 0.20 -6.73 8.34
C SER A 49 -0.35 -5.41 7.78
N PHE A 50 -1.68 -5.25 7.77
CA PHE A 50 -2.32 -3.97 7.41
C PHE A 50 -1.90 -2.81 8.31
N GLN A 51 -1.58 -3.09 9.57
CA GLN A 51 -1.03 -2.11 10.50
C GLN A 51 0.38 -1.68 10.08
N ASP A 52 1.21 -2.62 9.63
CA ASP A 52 2.56 -2.33 9.12
C ASP A 52 2.51 -1.54 7.81
N ILE A 53 1.50 -1.78 6.95
CA ILE A 53 1.30 -1.00 5.73
C ILE A 53 0.98 0.47 6.04
N ARG A 54 0.33 0.73 7.18
CA ARG A 54 -0.02 2.08 7.67
C ARG A 54 1.09 2.74 8.48
N LYS A 55 2.24 2.09 8.60
CA LYS A 55 3.38 2.58 9.37
C LYS A 55 4.44 3.12 8.43
N GLU A 56 4.68 4.42 8.51
CA GLU A 56 5.73 5.11 7.76
C GLU A 56 6.73 5.67 8.77
N ASN A 57 8.02 5.35 8.60
CA ASN A 57 9.12 5.78 9.48
C ASN A 57 8.89 5.60 11.00
N GLY A 58 8.13 4.58 11.40
CA GLY A 58 7.85 4.33 12.82
C GLY A 58 6.54 4.93 13.33
N GLN A 59 5.91 5.84 12.58
CA GLN A 59 4.63 6.44 12.92
C GLN A 59 3.47 5.68 12.26
N GLN A 60 2.48 5.30 13.05
CA GLN A 60 1.25 4.67 12.56
C GLN A 60 0.20 5.73 12.26
N TYR A 61 -0.35 5.72 11.05
CA TYR A 61 -1.37 6.68 10.61
C TYR A 61 -2.78 6.12 10.76
N PRO A 62 -3.80 6.98 11.04
CA PRO A 62 -5.19 6.56 11.25
C PRO A 62 -5.92 6.16 9.95
N THR A 63 -5.48 6.63 8.78
CA THR A 63 -6.04 6.22 7.49
C THR A 63 -4.95 5.84 6.48
N TYR A 64 -5.33 5.04 5.48
CA TYR A 64 -4.44 4.75 4.35
C TYR A 64 -4.11 6.01 3.53
N LYS A 65 -5.03 6.98 3.48
CA LYS A 65 -4.80 8.27 2.82
C LYS A 65 -3.66 9.03 3.48
N ASP A 66 -3.68 9.15 4.81
CA ASP A 66 -2.64 9.85 5.56
C ASP A 66 -1.28 9.18 5.39
N THR A 67 -1.27 7.84 5.34
CA THR A 67 -0.04 7.09 5.05
C THR A 67 0.49 7.42 3.65
N CYS A 68 -0.39 7.47 2.64
CA CYS A 68 -0.03 7.87 1.28
C CYS A 68 0.48 9.32 1.20
N LEU A 69 -0.09 10.24 1.99
CA LEU A 69 0.38 11.63 2.09
C LEU A 69 1.76 11.70 2.74
N ALA A 70 1.99 10.96 3.83
CA ALA A 70 3.29 10.88 4.48
C ALA A 70 4.38 10.31 3.55
N LEU A 71 4.02 9.29 2.76
CA LEU A 71 4.88 8.71 1.72
C LEU A 71 5.03 9.59 0.47
N ARG A 72 4.34 10.75 0.41
CA ARG A 72 4.26 11.66 -0.75
C ARG A 72 3.82 10.96 -2.05
N LEU A 73 2.99 9.93 -1.93
CA LEU A 73 2.39 9.21 -3.06
C LEU A 73 1.18 9.95 -3.64
N LEU A 74 0.59 10.85 -2.85
CA LEU A 74 -0.45 11.76 -3.26
C LEU A 74 0.18 13.15 -3.47
N GLY A 75 -0.22 13.83 -4.54
CA GLY A 75 0.05 15.25 -4.68
C GLY A 75 -0.60 16.00 -3.52
N ASP A 76 0.10 16.98 -2.97
CA ASP A 76 -0.47 17.86 -1.96
C ASP A 76 -1.60 18.67 -2.65
N ASP A 77 -2.86 18.37 -2.31
CA ASP A 77 -4.03 19.10 -2.85
C ASP A 77 -4.03 20.59 -2.43
N SER A 78 -3.07 21.01 -1.60
CA SER A 78 -2.87 22.38 -1.13
C SER A 78 -2.55 23.39 -2.24
N HIS A 79 -2.26 22.93 -3.46
CA HIS A 79 -1.88 23.84 -4.54
C HIS A 79 -3.04 24.77 -4.99
N TRP A 80 -4.29 24.45 -4.64
CA TRP A 80 -5.46 25.24 -5.02
C TRP A 80 -5.81 26.37 -4.04
N ASP A 81 -5.32 26.34 -2.80
CA ASP A 81 -5.58 27.39 -1.81
C ASP A 81 -4.90 28.72 -2.18
N CYS A 82 -3.77 28.67 -2.88
CA CYS A 82 -3.11 29.87 -3.39
C CYS A 82 -3.81 30.52 -4.60
N MET A 83 -4.81 29.88 -5.22
CA MET A 83 -5.48 30.38 -6.42
C MET A 83 -6.74 31.21 -6.13
N LEU A 84 -7.09 31.38 -4.84
CA LEU A 84 -8.26 32.13 -4.35
C LEU A 84 -7.93 33.46 -3.67
N ASN A 85 -6.68 33.95 -3.77
CA ASN A 85 -6.26 35.27 -3.29
C ASN A 85 -5.87 36.19 -4.44
#